data_AF-A0A522LDI3-F1
#
_entry.id   AF-A0A522LDI3-F1
#
_cell.length_a   1.000
_cell.length_b   1.000
_cell.length_c   1.000
_cell.angle_alpha   90.00
_cell.angle_beta   90.00
_cell.angle_gamma   90.00
#
_symmetry.space_group_name_H-M   'P 1'
#
loop_
_entity.id
_entity.type
_entity.pdbx_description
1 polymer ?
#
loop_
_entity_poly.entity_id
_entity_poly.type
_entity_poly.pdbx_seq_one_letter_code
_entity_poly.pdbx_strand_id
1 'polypeptide(L)'
;MKLSAKLWVVIAVLIVLSPLGLLLPRYFKSGGAWGESPKLSNLWHAPIPDYAFKGWEEKGLPSLSFAYIISAAIGIVVVVLLALIIGKVLSKKGD
;
A
#
# COMPACT_ATOMS: atom_id res chain seq x y z
N MET A 1 -20.21 23.09 9.43
CA MET A 1 -18.74 23.31 9.43
C MET A 1 -18.27 23.31 7.99
N LYS A 2 -17.65 24.40 7.53
CA LYS A 2 -17.15 24.54 6.14
C LYS A 2 -16.16 23.41 5.85
N LEU A 3 -16.22 22.81 4.65
CA LEU A 3 -15.39 21.67 4.23
C LEU A 3 -13.89 21.87 4.55
N SER A 4 -13.42 23.10 4.45
CA SER A 4 -12.07 23.53 4.81
C SER A 4 -11.68 23.23 6.26
N ALA A 5 -12.58 23.47 7.24
CA ALA A 5 -12.28 23.21 8.65
C ALA A 5 -12.19 21.71 8.95
N LYS A 6 -13.01 20.89 8.27
CA LYS A 6 -12.91 19.42 8.36
C LYS A 6 -11.61 18.91 7.75
N LEU A 7 -11.17 19.47 6.62
CA LEU A 7 -9.89 19.14 5.99
C LEU A 7 -8.70 19.41 6.93
N TRP A 8 -8.67 20.54 7.61
CA TRP A 8 -7.60 20.86 8.56
C TRP A 8 -7.52 19.89 9.74
N VAL A 9 -8.67 19.45 10.26
CA VAL A 9 -8.71 18.41 11.31
C VAL A 9 -8.15 17.09 10.80
N VAL A 10 -8.52 16.68 9.58
CA VAL A 10 -7.99 15.45 8.97
C VAL A 10 -6.48 15.56 8.75
N ILE A 11 -5.98 16.71 8.27
CA ILE A 11 -4.55 16.95 8.09
C ILE A 11 -3.81 16.87 9.42
N ALA A 12 -4.33 17.52 10.47
CA ALA A 12 -3.73 17.47 11.80
C ALA A 12 -3.66 16.03 12.35
N VAL A 13 -4.73 15.25 12.16
CA VAL A 13 -4.77 13.84 12.53
C VAL A 13 -3.75 13.01 11.75
N LEU A 14 -3.58 13.25 10.44
CA LEU A 14 -2.59 12.57 9.61
C LEU A 14 -1.15 12.92 10.00
N ILE A 15 -0.89 14.18 10.39
CA ILE A 15 0.42 14.63 10.89
C ILE A 15 0.80 13.88 12.16
N VAL A 16 -0.16 13.59 13.04
CA VAL A 16 0.08 12.83 14.27
C VAL A 16 0.20 11.33 13.97
N LEU A 17 -0.67 10.78 13.11
CA LEU A 17 -0.63 9.36 12.75
C LEU A 17 0.66 8.95 12.02
N SER A 18 1.25 9.84 11.22
CA SER A 18 2.49 9.57 10.46
C SER A 18 3.68 9.15 11.35
N PRO A 19 4.09 9.91 12.39
CA PRO A 19 5.15 9.50 13.31
C PRO A 19 4.73 8.35 14.22
N LEU A 20 3.44 8.22 14.58
CA LEU A 20 2.96 7.04 15.32
C LEU A 20 3.23 5.74 14.53
N GLY A 21 3.14 5.80 13.20
CA GLY A 21 3.53 4.71 12.29
C GLY A 21 4.95 4.18 12.52
N LEU A 22 5.89 5.01 12.97
CA LEU A 22 7.28 4.62 13.22
C LEU A 22 7.57 4.39 14.71
N LEU A 23 6.87 5.11 15.60
CA LEU A 23 7.09 5.05 17.04
C LEU A 23 6.49 3.80 17.69
N LEU A 24 5.32 3.36 17.23
CA LEU A 24 4.68 2.15 17.77
C LEU A 24 5.51 0.88 17.55
N PRO A 25 6.01 0.57 16.32
CA PRO A 25 6.87 -0.60 16.11
C PRO A 25 8.11 -0.60 17.00
N ARG A 26 8.69 0.58 17.24
CA ARG A 26 9.84 0.75 18.14
C ARG A 26 9.50 0.45 19.60
N TYR A 27 8.33 0.87 20.07
CA TYR A 27 7.87 0.59 21.44
C TYR A 27 7.49 -0.89 21.64
N PHE A 28 6.85 -1.50 20.64
CA PHE A 28 6.42 -2.90 20.66
C PHE A 28 7.48 -3.91 20.19
N LYS A 29 8.69 -3.44 19.85
CA LYS A 29 9.82 -4.25 19.33
C LYS A 29 9.43 -5.12 18.12
N SER A 30 8.55 -4.62 17.24
CA SER A 30 7.91 -5.43 16.17
C SER A 30 8.68 -5.49 14.84
N GLY A 31 10.00 -5.30 14.83
CA GLY A 31 10.78 -5.18 13.57
C GLY A 31 10.77 -3.77 12.96
N GLY A 32 11.30 -3.62 11.75
CA GLY A 32 11.54 -2.36 11.03
C GLY A 32 10.29 -1.64 10.48
N ALA A 33 9.12 -2.31 10.47
CA ALA A 33 7.84 -1.71 10.11
C ALA A 33 6.67 -2.50 10.71
N TRP A 34 5.46 -1.93 10.71
CA TRP A 34 4.22 -2.61 11.13
C TRP A 34 3.98 -3.97 10.44
N GLY A 35 4.58 -4.20 9.26
CA GLY A 35 4.51 -5.46 8.51
C GLY A 35 5.63 -6.47 8.81
N GLU A 36 6.66 -6.10 9.56
CA GLU A 36 7.81 -6.96 9.87
C GLU A 36 7.63 -7.82 11.13
N SER A 37 6.40 -7.92 11.64
CA SER A 37 6.12 -8.90 12.68
C SER A 37 6.39 -10.30 12.13
N PRO A 38 7.25 -11.11 12.79
CA PRO A 38 7.59 -12.47 12.32
C PRO A 38 6.35 -13.37 12.13
N LYS A 39 5.29 -13.09 12.90
CA LYS A 39 4.02 -13.83 12.79
C LYS A 39 3.27 -13.50 11.51
N LEU A 40 3.31 -12.24 11.07
CA LEU A 40 2.55 -11.75 9.91
C LEU A 40 3.30 -11.99 8.60
N SER A 41 4.63 -11.85 8.61
CA SER A 41 5.48 -12.19 7.46
C SER A 41 5.40 -13.67 7.08
N ASN A 42 5.29 -14.58 8.06
CA ASN A 42 5.06 -16.01 7.79
C ASN A 42 3.66 -16.30 7.22
N LEU A 43 2.65 -15.49 7.56
CA LEU A 43 1.27 -15.66 7.09
C LEU A 43 1.10 -15.27 5.62
N TRP A 44 1.85 -14.27 5.16
CA TRP A 44 1.73 -13.77 3.79
C TRP A 44 3.08 -13.38 3.22
N HIS A 45 3.46 -14.07 2.14
CA HIS A 45 4.64 -13.73 1.35
C HIS A 45 4.19 -12.90 0.15
N ALA A 46 4.85 -11.76 -0.08
CA ALA A 46 4.58 -10.96 -1.27
C ALA A 46 4.79 -11.82 -2.53
N PRO A 47 3.82 -11.88 -3.46
CA PRO A 47 3.96 -12.68 -4.67
C PRO A 47 5.18 -12.30 -5.52
N ILE A 48 5.57 -11.02 -5.46
CA ILE A 48 6.75 -10.46 -6.12
C ILE A 48 7.50 -9.62 -5.07
N PRO A 49 8.49 -10.19 -4.37
CA PRO A 49 9.30 -9.45 -3.41
C PRO A 49 10.08 -8.34 -4.14
N ASP A 50 10.22 -7.20 -3.45
CA ASP A 50 10.96 -6.02 -3.92
C ASP A 50 10.54 -5.43 -5.28
N TYR A 51 9.39 -5.87 -5.81
CA TYR A 51 8.87 -5.47 -7.12
C TYR A 51 9.87 -5.68 -8.27
N ALA A 52 10.82 -6.61 -8.09
CA ALA A 52 11.81 -6.98 -9.08
C ALA A 52 11.36 -8.22 -9.86
N PHE A 53 11.75 -8.31 -11.14
CA PHE A 53 11.59 -9.56 -11.87
C PHE A 53 12.60 -10.59 -11.38
N LYS A 54 12.20 -11.86 -11.36
CA LYS A 54 13.08 -12.96 -10.93
C LYS A 54 14.39 -12.94 -11.73
N GLY A 55 15.53 -12.85 -11.02
CA GLY A 55 16.86 -12.75 -11.62
C GLY A 55 17.27 -11.34 -12.08
N TRP A 56 16.47 -10.31 -11.78
CA TRP A 56 16.82 -8.90 -11.98
C TRP A 56 17.22 -8.21 -10.67
N GLU A 57 17.23 -8.94 -9.56
CA GLU A 57 17.57 -8.43 -8.21
C GLU A 57 18.98 -7.83 -8.17
N GLU A 58 19.92 -8.38 -8.92
CA GLU A 58 21.30 -7.86 -9.01
C GLU A 58 21.52 -6.90 -10.20
N LYS A 59 20.49 -6.65 -11.01
CA LYS A 59 20.62 -5.68 -12.10
C LYS A 59 20.65 -4.27 -11.53
N GLY A 60 21.44 -3.40 -12.16
CA GLY A 60 21.56 -2.01 -11.73
C GLY A 60 20.22 -1.27 -11.67
N LEU A 61 20.23 -0.15 -10.94
CA LEU A 61 19.08 0.73 -10.66
C LEU A 61 18.07 0.92 -11.81
N PRO A 62 18.47 1.10 -13.09
CA PRO A 62 17.49 1.28 -14.17
C PRO A 62 16.53 0.09 -14.36
N SER A 63 17.03 -1.13 -14.19
CA SER A 63 16.22 -2.35 -14.38
C SER A 63 15.21 -2.54 -13.25
N LEU A 64 15.64 -2.24 -12.02
CA LEU A 64 14.78 -2.25 -10.83
C LEU A 64 13.68 -1.18 -10.93
N SER A 65 14.04 0.05 -11.29
CA SER A 65 13.08 1.14 -11.49
C SER A 65 12.06 0.81 -12.58
N PHE A 66 12.49 0.17 -13.67
CA PHE A 66 11.57 -0.26 -14.73
C PHE A 66 10.58 -1.33 -14.23
N ALA A 67 11.06 -2.36 -13.52
CA ALA A 67 10.20 -3.39 -12.93
C ALA A 67 9.18 -2.78 -11.95
N TYR A 68 9.61 -1.82 -11.13
CA TYR A 68 8.75 -1.10 -10.20
C TYR A 68 7.63 -0.33 -10.91
N ILE A 69 7.96 0.42 -11.98
CA ILE A 69 6.97 1.18 -12.76
C ILE A 69 5.95 0.25 -13.41
N ILE A 70 6.40 -0.86 -13.98
CA ILE A 70 5.50 -1.85 -14.60
C ILE A 70 4.58 -2.47 -13.55
N SER A 71 5.12 -2.84 -12.37
CA SER A 71 4.32 -3.36 -11.26
C SER A 71 3.24 -2.34 -10.82
N ALA A 72 3.60 -1.06 -10.70
CA ALA A 72 2.67 0.00 -10.35
C ALA A 72 1.55 0.15 -11.40
N ALA A 73 1.89 0.13 -12.69
CA ALA A 73 0.92 0.21 -13.77
C ALA A 73 -0.07 -0.97 -13.73
N ILE A 74 0.42 -2.19 -13.52
CA ILE A 74 -0.43 -3.39 -13.35
C ILE A 74 -1.35 -3.23 -12.14
N GLY A 75 -0.81 -2.77 -11.01
CA GLY A 75 -1.57 -2.51 -9.80
C GLY A 75 -2.73 -1.54 -10.03
N ILE A 76 -2.49 -0.42 -10.73
CA ILE A 76 -3.54 0.55 -11.08
C ILE A 76 -4.63 -0.10 -11.94
N VAL A 77 -4.25 -0.86 -12.97
CA VAL A 77 -5.20 -1.55 -13.85
C VAL A 77 -6.10 -2.50 -13.04
N VAL A 78 -5.51 -3.29 -12.14
CA VAL A 78 -6.26 -4.21 -11.28
C VAL A 78 -7.23 -3.46 -10.37
N VAL A 79 -6.79 -2.37 -9.71
CA VAL A 79 -7.66 -1.58 -8.83
C VAL A 79 -8.83 -0.97 -9.62
N VAL A 80 -8.57 -0.42 -10.80
CA VAL A 80 -9.61 0.16 -11.67
C VAL A 80 -10.62 -0.92 -12.08
N LEU A 81 -10.16 -2.09 -12.54
CA LEU A 81 -11.05 -3.17 -12.94
C LEU A 81 -11.91 -3.67 -11.76
N LEU A 82 -11.32 -3.83 -10.58
CA LEU A 82 -12.06 -4.22 -9.38
C LEU A 82 -13.10 -3.17 -9.00
N ALA A 83 -12.74 -1.89 -9.02
CA ALA A 83 -13.67 -0.79 -8.74
C ALA A 83 -14.85 -0.79 -9.72
N LEU A 84 -14.61 -1.01 -11.01
CA LEU A 84 -15.65 -1.12 -12.04
C LEU A 84 -16.55 -2.35 -11.82
N ILE A 85 -15.97 -3.51 -11.49
CA ILE A 85 -16.75 -4.74 -11.20
C ILE A 85 -17.63 -4.54 -9.98
N ILE A 86 -17.07 -4.02 -8.88
CA ILE A 86 -17.82 -3.74 -7.64
C ILE A 86 -18.93 -2.74 -7.92
N GLY A 87 -18.62 -1.64 -8.62
CA GLY A 87 -19.62 -0.65 -9.03
C GLY A 87 -20.74 -1.26 -9.85
N LYS A 88 -20.42 -2.13 -10.82
CA LYS A 88 -21.42 -2.83 -11.64
C LYS A 88 -22.28 -3.80 -10.83
N VAL A 89 -21.69 -4.54 -9.88
CA VAL A 89 -22.44 -5.48 -9.03
C VAL A 89 -23.36 -4.73 -8.06
N LEU A 90 -22.88 -3.64 -7.46
CA LEU A 90 -23.68 -2.82 -6.54
C LEU A 90 -24.78 -2.05 -7.27
N SER A 91 -24.51 -1.51 -8.46
CA SER A 91 -25.50 -0.79 -9.27
C SER A 91 -26.61 -1.69 -9.80
N LYS A 92 -26.40 -3.01 -9.90
CA LYS A 92 -27.42 -3.98 -10.31
C LYS A 92 -28.43 -4.34 -9.21
N LYS A 93 -28.20 -3.93 -7.96
CA LYS A 93 -29.08 -4.25 -6.81
C LYS A 93 -30.16 -3.20 -6.57
N GLY A 94 -30.44 -2.36 -7.57
CA GLY A 94 -31.40 -1.25 -7.51
C GLY A 94 -32.60 -1.38 -8.46
N ASP A 95 -32.73 -2.50 -9.18
CA ASP A 95 -33.92 -2.87 -9.97
C ASP A 95 -34.56 -4.14 -9.38
#